data_AF-A0A8X6PBW6-F1
#
_entry.id   AF-A0A8X6PBW6-F1
#
_cell.length_a   1.000
_cell.length_b   1.000
_cell.length_c   1.000
_cell.angle_alpha   90.00
_cell.angle_beta   90.00
_cell.angle_gamma   90.00
#
_symmetry.space_group_name_H-M   'P 1'
#
loop_
_entity.id
_entity.type
_entity.pdbx_description
1 polymer ?
#
loop_
_entity_poly.entity_id
_entity_poly.type
_entity_poly.pdbx_seq_one_letter_code
_entity_poly.pdbx_strand_id
1 'polypeptide(L)'
;MRKAPVNHQKYYGLNFPVEGDSIYATFLWIVTTQVTFVCAFSFPSSIAVVCGAAYCKSSEVFEYFAEFILEIRHIVVHRDKMTKLMDMHRLLYELALETEKVLSPICFLLFCTQSLIMYTSFANYILFKFRDLHSTVVWHTFSALILTPACLIGVILCASKISGQIRLIHTNLQLLYYALVKESKVDKKILLLVRTMLRIEFPEMTAGNITGLRRKLILSVAGALFTYGLLLVSVIH
;
A
#
# COMPACT_ATOMS: atom_id res chain seq x y z
N MET A 1 -32.15 25.95 30.54
CA MET A 1 -31.21 24.92 31.01
C MET A 1 -30.13 24.72 29.94
N ARG A 2 -28.93 25.29 30.10
CA ARG A 2 -27.77 24.94 29.27
C ARG A 2 -27.33 23.54 29.68
N LYS A 3 -27.36 22.57 28.75
CA LYS A 3 -26.71 21.28 28.96
C LYS A 3 -25.23 21.54 29.26
N ALA A 4 -24.74 21.02 30.38
CA ALA A 4 -23.31 21.02 30.66
C ALA A 4 -22.58 20.34 29.49
N PRO A 5 -21.45 20.89 29.01
CA PRO A 5 -20.66 20.22 28.00
C PRO A 5 -20.20 18.88 28.57
N VAL A 6 -20.69 17.79 28.00
CA VAL A 6 -20.21 16.45 28.33
C VAL A 6 -18.73 16.44 27.94
N ASN A 7 -17.85 16.23 28.92
CA ASN A 7 -16.42 16.32 28.71
C ASN A 7 -15.93 15.07 27.96
N HIS A 8 -16.12 15.08 26.64
CA HIS A 8 -15.75 13.98 25.75
C HIS A 8 -14.24 13.72 25.73
N GLN A 9 -13.40 14.64 26.23
CA GLN A 9 -11.94 14.48 26.31
C GLN A 9 -11.49 13.23 27.06
N LYS A 10 -12.25 12.77 28.08
CA LYS A 10 -11.91 11.56 28.85
C LYS A 10 -12.04 10.25 28.05
N TYR A 11 -12.76 10.25 26.93
CA TYR A 11 -13.07 9.03 26.18
C TYR A 11 -12.23 8.84 24.90
N TYR A 12 -11.57 9.90 24.41
CA TYR A 12 -10.81 9.88 23.15
C TYR A 12 -9.29 9.95 23.35
N GLY A 13 -8.82 10.24 24.56
CA GLY A 13 -7.40 10.15 24.90
C GLY A 13 -6.98 8.71 25.19
N LEU A 14 -5.98 8.20 24.47
CA LEU A 14 -5.14 7.08 24.93
C LEU A 14 -4.37 7.41 26.23
N ASN A 15 -4.49 8.65 26.72
CA ASN A 15 -3.82 9.17 27.89
C ASN A 15 -4.81 9.19 29.07
N PHE A 16 -4.66 8.25 29.99
CA PHE A 16 -5.30 8.33 31.30
C PHE A 16 -4.71 9.51 32.07
N PRO A 17 -5.52 10.46 32.57
CA PRO A 17 -5.01 11.44 33.54
C PRO A 17 -4.67 10.68 34.82
N VAL A 18 -3.38 10.51 35.10
CA VAL A 18 -2.94 9.91 36.35
C VAL A 18 -2.95 11.00 37.41
N GLU A 19 -4.03 11.08 38.18
CA GLU A 19 -4.14 11.91 39.38
C GLU A 19 -3.26 11.30 40.49
N GLY A 20 -1.98 11.65 40.52
CA GLY A 20 -1.09 11.29 41.62
C GLY A 20 0.36 11.71 41.39
N ASP A 21 0.87 12.60 42.25
CA ASP A 21 2.25 13.14 42.26
C ASP A 21 3.35 12.10 42.60
N SER A 22 3.14 10.82 42.29
CA SER A 22 4.15 9.78 42.52
C SER A 22 5.07 9.64 41.31
N ILE A 23 6.37 9.56 41.55
CA ILE A 23 7.39 9.30 40.51
C ILE A 23 7.06 8.01 39.72
N TYR A 24 6.46 7.03 40.38
CA TYR A 24 5.99 5.78 39.78
C TYR A 24 4.90 5.99 38.73
N ALA A 25 3.94 6.90 38.98
CA ALA A 25 2.89 7.25 38.04
C ALA A 25 3.45 7.88 36.77
N THR A 26 4.38 8.83 36.93
CA THR A 26 5.06 9.49 35.79
C THR A 26 5.88 8.48 34.98
N PHE A 27 6.63 7.60 35.64
CA PHE A 27 7.41 6.56 34.96
C PHE A 27 6.52 5.58 34.18
N LEU A 28 5.44 5.10 34.81
CA LEU A 28 4.48 4.20 34.15
C LEU A 28 3.82 4.86 32.94
N TRP A 29 3.49 6.14 33.03
CA TRP A 29 2.92 6.92 31.92
C TRP A 29 3.90 7.05 30.75
N ILE A 30 5.18 7.35 31.01
CA ILE A 30 6.21 7.41 29.97
C ILE A 30 6.36 6.05 29.29
N VAL A 31 6.47 4.96 30.06
CA VAL A 31 6.61 3.61 29.50
C VAL A 31 5.39 3.23 28.64
N THR A 32 4.18 3.47 29.14
CA THR A 32 2.94 3.17 28.40
C THR A 32 2.85 3.97 27.10
N THR A 33 3.23 5.26 27.14
CA THR A 33 3.26 6.12 25.95
C THR A 33 4.27 5.63 24.92
N GLN A 34 5.47 5.23 25.35
CA GLN A 34 6.51 4.71 24.46
C GLN A 34 6.12 3.36 23.84
N VAL A 35 5.58 2.44 24.64
CA VAL A 35 5.08 1.15 24.14
C VAL A 35 3.96 1.36 23.13
N THR A 36 3.01 2.24 23.45
CA THR A 36 1.93 2.62 22.52
C THR A 36 2.49 3.20 21.23
N PHE A 37 3.50 4.08 21.32
CA PHE A 37 4.14 4.67 20.15
C PHE A 37 4.83 3.62 19.28
N VAL A 38 5.60 2.70 19.88
CA VAL A 38 6.28 1.63 19.14
C VAL A 38 5.27 0.69 18.47
N CYS A 39 4.23 0.27 19.19
CA CYS A 39 3.22 -0.64 18.67
C CYS A 39 2.33 0.00 17.60
N ALA A 40 1.95 1.27 17.76
CA ALA A 40 1.08 1.96 16.82
C ALA A 40 1.84 2.48 15.58
N PHE A 41 3.05 2.99 15.75
CA PHE A 41 3.76 3.68 14.67
C PHE A 41 4.95 2.87 14.15
N SER A 42 5.91 2.56 15.02
CA SER A 42 7.17 1.96 14.56
C SER A 42 6.94 0.61 13.90
N PHE A 43 6.15 -0.26 14.52
CA PHE A 43 5.94 -1.61 14.01
C PHE A 43 5.18 -1.63 12.67
N PRO A 44 4.03 -0.95 12.51
CA PRO A 44 3.36 -0.82 11.21
C PRO A 44 4.21 -0.13 10.14
N SER A 45 5.02 0.88 10.50
CA SER A 45 5.95 1.51 9.56
C SER A 45 7.05 0.55 9.10
N SER A 46 7.61 -0.27 9.99
CA SER A 46 8.58 -1.32 9.61
C SER A 46 7.94 -2.35 8.67
N ILE A 47 6.70 -2.79 8.95
CA ILE A 47 5.94 -3.66 8.04
C ILE A 47 5.76 -2.99 6.68
N ALA A 48 5.37 -1.71 6.65
CA ALA A 48 5.20 -0.97 5.40
C ALA A 48 6.50 -0.91 4.58
N VAL A 49 7.66 -0.72 5.23
CA VAL A 49 8.97 -0.73 4.58
C VAL A 49 9.26 -2.10 3.98
N VAL A 50 9.04 -3.19 4.73
CA VAL A 50 9.27 -4.55 4.23
C VAL A 50 8.33 -4.89 3.07
N CYS A 51 7.03 -4.57 3.18
CA CYS A 51 6.06 -4.75 2.09
C CYS A 51 6.44 -3.91 0.86
N GLY A 52 6.81 -2.65 1.04
CA GLY A 52 7.26 -1.77 -0.03
C GLY A 52 8.49 -2.32 -0.73
N ALA A 53 9.49 -2.78 0.03
CA ALA A 53 10.69 -3.40 -0.51
C ALA A 53 10.38 -4.67 -1.30
N ALA A 54 9.51 -5.54 -0.79
CA ALA A 54 9.07 -6.75 -1.48
C ALA A 54 8.35 -6.44 -2.81
N TYR A 55 7.45 -5.46 -2.82
CA TYR A 55 6.80 -5.00 -4.05
C TYR A 55 7.79 -4.36 -5.03
N CYS A 56 8.74 -3.55 -4.55
CA CYS A 56 9.78 -2.97 -5.39
C CYS A 56 10.64 -4.03 -6.06
N LYS A 57 11.15 -5.01 -5.28
CA LYS A 57 11.95 -6.11 -5.81
C LYS A 57 11.18 -6.97 -6.78
N SER A 58 9.92 -7.27 -6.49
CA SER A 58 9.05 -7.97 -7.44
C SER A 58 8.93 -7.14 -8.72
N SER A 59 8.65 -5.84 -8.63
CA SER A 59 8.51 -4.97 -9.79
C SER A 59 9.76 -4.89 -10.67
N GLU A 60 10.96 -4.96 -10.11
CA GLU A 60 12.22 -5.01 -10.88
C GLU A 60 12.27 -6.27 -11.78
N VAL A 61 11.76 -7.41 -11.28
CA VAL A 61 11.69 -8.66 -12.06
C VAL A 61 10.70 -8.52 -13.24
N PHE A 62 9.54 -7.88 -13.01
CA PHE A 62 8.59 -7.60 -14.09
C PHE A 62 9.18 -6.65 -15.15
N GLU A 63 9.92 -5.63 -14.72
CA GLU A 63 10.58 -4.67 -15.60
C GLU A 63 11.62 -5.38 -16.49
N TYR A 64 12.48 -6.21 -15.89
CA TYR A 64 13.44 -7.04 -16.64
C TYR A 64 12.76 -7.95 -17.68
N PHE A 65 11.63 -8.58 -17.32
CA PHE A 65 10.88 -9.40 -18.26
C PHE A 65 10.27 -8.58 -19.41
N ALA A 66 9.78 -7.37 -19.12
CA ALA A 66 9.25 -6.48 -20.14
C ALA A 66 10.31 -6.07 -21.17
N GLU A 67 11.54 -5.77 -20.71
CA GLU A 67 12.70 -5.49 -21.55
C GLU A 67 13.11 -6.71 -22.37
N PHE A 68 13.10 -7.90 -21.77
CA PHE A 68 13.42 -9.16 -22.47
C PHE A 68 12.46 -9.45 -23.64
N ILE A 69 11.17 -9.13 -23.51
CA ILE A 69 10.21 -9.24 -24.63
C ILE A 69 10.58 -8.29 -25.78
N LEU A 70 10.98 -7.07 -25.46
CA LEU A 70 11.40 -6.08 -26.47
C LEU A 70 12.63 -6.57 -27.22
N GLU A 71 13.62 -7.14 -26.52
CA GLU A 71 14.82 -7.71 -27.15
C GLU A 71 14.46 -8.85 -28.12
N ILE A 72 13.58 -9.77 -27.72
CA ILE A 72 13.12 -10.87 -28.58
C ILE A 72 12.45 -10.35 -29.85
N ARG A 73 11.68 -9.26 -29.76
CA ARG A 73 11.00 -8.67 -30.91
C ARG A 73 11.96 -8.20 -32.01
N HIS A 74 13.18 -7.80 -31.64
CA HIS A 74 14.17 -7.30 -32.61
C HIS A 74 15.01 -8.41 -33.27
N ILE A 75 14.99 -9.63 -32.71
CA ILE A 75 15.80 -10.75 -33.19
C ILE A 75 14.89 -11.74 -33.94
N VAL A 76 15.38 -12.32 -35.04
CA VAL A 76 14.69 -13.39 -35.75
C VAL A 76 14.25 -14.46 -34.74
N VAL A 77 12.95 -14.71 -34.67
CA VAL A 77 12.33 -15.47 -33.58
C VAL A 77 12.79 -16.93 -33.62
N HIS A 78 13.75 -17.27 -32.77
CA HIS A 78 14.22 -18.64 -32.59
C HIS A 78 13.31 -19.37 -31.60
N ARG A 79 13.01 -20.64 -31.90
CA ARG A 79 12.12 -21.49 -31.09
C ARG A 79 12.56 -21.56 -29.62
N ASP A 80 13.86 -21.69 -29.38
CA ASP A 80 14.42 -21.82 -28.03
C ASP A 80 14.19 -20.56 -27.18
N LYS A 81 14.32 -19.38 -27.79
CA LYS A 81 14.06 -18.10 -27.11
C LYS A 81 12.59 -17.96 -26.73
N MET A 82 11.69 -18.45 -27.58
CA MET A 82 10.24 -18.43 -27.30
C MET A 82 9.82 -19.40 -26.21
N THR A 83 10.42 -20.59 -26.16
CA THR A 83 10.20 -21.51 -25.04
C THR A 83 10.70 -20.90 -23.74
N LYS A 84 11.89 -20.28 -23.73
CA LYS A 84 12.41 -19.57 -22.56
C LYS A 84 11.50 -18.41 -22.13
N LEU A 85 10.94 -17.66 -23.09
CA LEU A 85 9.97 -16.60 -22.80
C LEU A 85 8.72 -17.15 -22.09
N MET A 86 8.24 -18.32 -22.50
CA MET A 86 7.10 -19.00 -21.87
C MET A 86 7.39 -19.42 -20.44
N ASP A 87 8.55 -20.03 -20.21
CA ASP A 87 8.94 -20.46 -18.88
C ASP A 87 9.08 -19.26 -17.94
N MET A 88 9.70 -18.18 -18.42
CA MET A 88 9.81 -16.92 -17.68
C MET A 88 8.43 -16.27 -17.41
N HIS A 89 7.53 -16.28 -18.39
CA HIS A 89 6.16 -15.77 -18.20
C HIS A 89 5.41 -16.57 -17.12
N ARG A 90 5.55 -17.90 -17.12
CA ARG A 90 4.95 -18.77 -16.11
C ARG A 90 5.52 -18.46 -14.72
N LEU A 91 6.84 -18.38 -14.59
CA LEU A 91 7.50 -18.05 -13.33
C LEU A 91 7.09 -16.65 -12.82
N LEU A 92 6.93 -15.68 -13.72
CA LEU A 92 6.47 -14.35 -13.37
C LEU A 92 5.02 -14.35 -12.86
N TYR A 93 4.17 -15.18 -13.48
CA TYR A 93 2.79 -15.38 -13.03
C TYR A 93 2.74 -16.03 -11.64
N GLU A 94 3.54 -17.08 -11.40
CA GLU A 94 3.67 -17.73 -10.10
C GLU A 94 4.17 -16.74 -9.03
N LEU A 95 5.20 -15.93 -9.36
CA LEU A 95 5.70 -14.87 -8.49
C LEU A 95 4.61 -13.85 -8.16
N ALA A 96 3.81 -13.42 -9.16
CA ALA A 96 2.70 -12.50 -8.95
C ALA A 96 1.67 -13.07 -7.96
N LEU A 97 1.33 -14.35 -8.15
CA LEU A 97 0.35 -15.06 -7.35
C LEU A 97 0.83 -15.24 -5.90
N GLU A 98 2.08 -15.65 -5.70
CA GLU A 98 2.67 -15.80 -4.38
C GLU A 98 2.80 -14.45 -3.67
N THR A 99 3.25 -13.41 -4.39
CA THR A 99 3.35 -12.05 -3.87
C THR A 99 1.99 -11.56 -3.39
N GLU A 100 0.95 -11.73 -4.20
CA GLU A 100 -0.41 -11.34 -3.80
C GLU A 100 -0.90 -12.17 -2.60
N LYS A 101 -0.73 -13.50 -2.63
CA LYS A 101 -1.17 -14.39 -1.55
C LYS A 101 -0.54 -14.03 -0.20
N VAL A 102 0.73 -13.64 -0.18
CA VAL A 102 1.47 -13.32 1.05
C VAL A 102 1.24 -11.87 1.47
N LEU A 103 1.37 -10.91 0.54
CA LEU A 103 1.35 -9.48 0.89
C LEU A 103 -0.05 -8.90 1.00
N SER A 104 -1.05 -9.45 0.30
CA SER A 104 -2.43 -8.94 0.32
C SER A 104 -3.05 -8.86 1.72
N PRO A 105 -3.03 -9.91 2.57
CA PRO A 105 -3.56 -9.82 3.93
C PRO A 105 -2.74 -8.87 4.82
N ILE A 106 -1.41 -8.82 4.64
CA ILE A 106 -0.54 -7.92 5.40
C ILE A 106 -0.86 -6.47 5.05
N CYS A 107 -1.01 -6.16 3.77
CA CYS A 107 -1.41 -4.84 3.30
C CYS A 107 -2.79 -4.47 3.84
N PHE A 108 -3.76 -5.38 3.84
CA PHE A 108 -5.07 -5.13 4.42
C PHE A 108 -5.00 -4.74 5.90
N LEU A 109 -4.30 -5.52 6.72
CA LEU A 109 -4.13 -5.22 8.15
C LEU A 109 -3.38 -3.91 8.35
N LEU A 110 -2.34 -3.66 7.56
CA LEU A 110 -1.60 -2.39 7.57
C LEU A 110 -2.53 -1.22 7.25
N PHE A 111 -3.35 -1.32 6.20
CA PHE A 111 -4.32 -0.29 5.81
C PHE A 111 -5.34 -0.01 6.91
N CYS A 112 -5.91 -1.04 7.52
CA CYS A 112 -6.87 -0.89 8.61
C CYS A 112 -6.23 -0.21 9.83
N THR A 113 -5.06 -0.70 10.24
CA THR A 113 -4.35 -0.19 11.43
C THR A 113 -3.91 1.25 11.22
N GLN A 114 -3.27 1.54 10.09
CA GLN A 114 -2.81 2.88 9.74
C GLN A 114 -3.98 3.85 9.55
N SER A 115 -5.07 3.43 8.89
CA SER A 115 -6.25 4.30 8.75
C SER A 115 -6.87 4.62 10.11
N LEU A 116 -7.00 3.64 11.02
CA LEU A 116 -7.51 3.86 12.37
C LEU A 116 -6.64 4.85 13.14
N ILE A 117 -5.32 4.69 13.08
CA ILE A 117 -4.35 5.59 13.71
C ILE A 117 -4.48 7.00 13.12
N MET A 118 -4.55 7.11 11.79
CA MET A 118 -4.70 8.40 11.11
C MET A 118 -5.98 9.11 11.57
N TYR A 119 -7.13 8.42 11.58
CA TYR A 119 -8.41 9.01 11.98
C TYR A 119 -8.44 9.39 13.47
N THR A 120 -7.87 8.56 14.35
CA THR A 120 -7.80 8.84 15.79
C THR A 120 -6.85 9.99 16.10
N SER A 121 -5.66 10.03 15.50
CA SER A 121 -4.74 11.18 15.61
C SER A 121 -5.36 12.46 15.06
N PHE A 122 -6.05 12.37 13.93
CA PHE A 122 -6.72 13.52 13.33
C PHE A 122 -7.88 14.03 14.20
N ALA A 123 -8.70 13.14 14.77
CA ALA A 123 -9.76 13.51 15.70
C ALA A 123 -9.21 14.17 16.96
N ASN A 124 -8.14 13.61 17.53
CA ASN A 124 -7.46 14.20 18.68
C ASN A 124 -6.91 15.60 18.35
N TYR A 125 -6.29 15.76 17.18
CA TYR A 125 -5.79 17.06 16.73
C TYR A 125 -6.90 18.13 16.63
N ILE A 126 -8.10 17.77 16.17
CA ILE A 126 -9.22 18.71 16.08
C ILE A 126 -9.85 18.99 17.45
N LEU A 127 -10.11 17.94 18.25
CA LEU A 127 -10.83 18.04 19.53
C LEU A 127 -10.02 18.81 20.57
N PHE A 128 -8.71 18.58 20.61
CA PHE A 128 -7.82 19.29 21.51
C PHE A 128 -7.34 20.56 20.82
N LYS A 129 -8.13 21.65 20.93
CA LYS A 129 -7.68 23.00 20.56
C LYS A 129 -6.29 23.20 21.16
N PHE A 130 -5.29 23.49 20.32
CA PHE A 130 -3.84 23.59 20.59
C PHE A 130 -3.36 24.20 21.93
N ARG A 131 -4.22 24.86 22.69
CA ARG A 131 -3.90 25.51 23.96
C ARG A 131 -3.70 24.56 25.15
N ASP A 132 -4.29 23.36 25.13
CA ASP A 132 -4.30 22.49 26.33
C ASP A 132 -3.47 21.19 26.18
N LEU A 133 -2.74 21.03 25.07
CA LEU A 133 -1.93 19.83 24.85
C LEU A 133 -0.49 20.01 25.30
N HIS A 134 0.01 19.03 26.05
CA HIS A 134 1.43 18.90 26.33
C HIS A 134 2.22 18.76 25.01
N SER A 135 3.35 19.45 24.90
CA SER A 135 4.19 19.50 23.68
C SER A 135 4.48 18.11 23.08
N THR A 136 4.70 17.10 23.93
CA THR A 136 4.94 15.71 23.52
C THR A 136 3.76 15.10 22.75
N VAL A 137 2.51 15.39 23.15
CA VAL A 137 1.32 14.84 22.50
C VAL A 137 1.11 15.47 21.12
N VAL A 138 1.42 16.77 20.98
CA VAL A 138 1.39 17.46 19.68
C VAL A 138 2.38 16.81 18.71
N TRP A 139 3.62 16.55 19.15
CA TRP A 139 4.63 15.90 18.32
C TRP A 139 4.20 14.50 17.88
N HIS A 140 3.70 13.65 18.79
CA HIS A 140 3.23 12.32 18.42
C HIS A 140 2.08 12.36 17.42
N THR A 141 1.11 13.26 17.63
CA THR A 141 -0.05 13.40 16.75
C THR A 141 0.34 13.92 15.37
N PHE A 142 1.27 14.87 15.31
CA PHE A 142 1.77 15.41 14.05
C PHE A 142 2.59 14.38 13.28
N SER A 143 3.48 13.64 13.97
CA SER A 143 4.24 12.54 13.37
C SER A 143 3.31 11.45 12.83
N ALA A 144 2.25 11.09 13.55
CA ALA A 144 1.22 10.16 13.09
C ALA A 144 0.58 10.63 11.77
N LEU A 145 0.14 11.89 11.73
CA LEU A 145 -0.55 12.47 10.58
C LEU A 145 0.32 12.53 9.32
N ILE A 146 1.64 12.55 9.44
CA ILE A 146 2.56 12.57 8.29
C ILE A 146 3.06 11.17 7.94
N LEU A 147 3.55 10.43 8.93
CA LEU A 147 4.23 9.15 8.70
C LEU A 147 3.26 8.08 8.22
N THR A 148 2.07 8.03 8.80
CA THR A 148 1.03 7.06 8.42
C THR A 148 0.63 7.16 6.94
N PRO A 149 0.21 8.32 6.41
CA PRO A 149 -0.10 8.42 4.99
C PRO A 149 1.14 8.22 4.11
N ALA A 150 2.33 8.66 4.55
CA ALA A 150 3.56 8.41 3.79
C ALA A 150 3.84 6.90 3.63
N CYS A 151 3.68 6.11 4.69
CA CYS A 151 3.82 4.65 4.65
C CYS A 151 2.81 4.01 3.70
N LEU A 152 1.53 4.39 3.78
CA LEU A 152 0.49 3.86 2.90
C LEU A 152 0.73 4.24 1.43
N ILE A 153 1.06 5.50 1.17
CA ILE A 153 1.40 5.98 -0.18
C ILE A 153 2.59 5.20 -0.75
N GLY A 154 3.64 5.02 0.06
CA GLY A 154 4.82 4.24 -0.34
C GLY A 154 4.45 2.83 -0.81
N VAL A 155 3.70 2.08 0.01
CA VAL A 155 3.26 0.72 -0.34
C VAL A 155 2.38 0.73 -1.59
N ILE A 156 1.41 1.64 -1.69
CA ILE A 156 0.51 1.76 -2.86
C ILE A 156 1.33 2.03 -4.13
N LEU A 157 2.30 2.94 -4.08
CA LEU A 157 3.12 3.28 -5.25
C LEU A 157 3.98 2.09 -5.69
N CYS A 158 4.57 1.36 -4.74
CA CYS A 158 5.36 0.16 -5.03
C CYS A 158 4.50 -0.94 -5.66
N ALA A 159 3.35 -1.28 -5.07
CA ALA A 159 2.41 -2.26 -5.62
C ALA A 159 1.83 -1.82 -6.98
N SER A 160 1.55 -0.53 -7.14
CA SER A 160 1.10 0.05 -8.40
C SER A 160 2.15 -0.06 -9.51
N LYS A 161 3.45 -0.11 -9.18
CA LYS A 161 4.52 -0.26 -10.19
C LYS A 161 4.40 -1.62 -10.89
N ILE A 162 4.12 -2.69 -10.15
CA ILE A 162 3.88 -4.04 -10.71
C ILE A 162 2.72 -4.01 -11.70
N SER A 163 1.58 -3.43 -11.31
CA SER A 163 0.42 -3.27 -12.21
C SER A 163 0.78 -2.51 -13.50
N GLY A 164 1.66 -1.52 -13.40
CA GLY A 164 2.20 -0.79 -14.55
C GLY A 164 3.04 -1.68 -15.47
N GLN A 165 3.94 -2.48 -14.89
CA GLN A 165 4.79 -3.39 -15.64
C GLN A 165 3.99 -4.53 -16.29
N ILE A 166 2.96 -5.07 -15.62
CA ILE A 166 2.04 -6.06 -16.22
C ILE A 166 1.38 -5.51 -17.49
N ARG A 167 0.92 -4.25 -17.47
CA ARG A 167 0.34 -3.61 -18.66
C ARG A 167 1.37 -3.42 -19.76
N LEU A 168 2.60 -3.07 -19.41
CA LEU A 168 3.71 -2.94 -20.36
C LEU A 168 4.02 -4.29 -21.02
N ILE A 169 4.13 -5.37 -20.23
CA ILE A 169 4.32 -6.75 -20.71
C ILE A 169 3.21 -7.14 -21.67
N HIS A 170 1.94 -6.93 -21.30
CA HIS A 170 0.80 -7.25 -22.15
C HIS A 170 0.87 -6.48 -23.48
N THR A 171 1.19 -5.18 -23.44
CA THR A 171 1.36 -4.35 -24.65
C THR A 171 2.50 -4.87 -25.53
N ASN A 172 3.64 -5.23 -24.94
CA ASN A 172 4.79 -5.75 -25.66
C ASN A 172 4.50 -7.13 -26.28
N LEU A 173 3.78 -8.00 -25.57
CA LEU A 173 3.31 -9.28 -26.10
C LEU A 173 2.31 -9.10 -27.25
N GLN A 174 1.42 -8.10 -27.17
CA GLN A 174 0.50 -7.79 -28.28
C GLN A 174 1.28 -7.33 -29.52
N LEU A 175 2.25 -6.42 -29.34
CA LEU A 175 3.11 -5.95 -30.43
C LEU A 175 3.93 -7.10 -31.05
N LEU A 176 4.45 -8.00 -30.20
CA LEU A 176 5.16 -9.21 -30.65
C LEU A 176 4.23 -10.12 -31.45
N TYR A 177 3.01 -10.37 -30.98
CA TYR A 177 2.01 -11.15 -31.69
C TYR A 177 1.70 -10.56 -33.07
N TYR A 178 1.46 -9.26 -33.17
CA TYR A 178 1.20 -8.60 -34.47
C TYR A 178 2.40 -8.68 -35.42
N ALA A 179 3.62 -8.54 -34.91
CA ALA A 179 4.83 -8.72 -35.72
C ALA A 179 4.93 -10.14 -36.28
N LEU A 180 4.69 -11.16 -35.45
CA LEU A 180 4.70 -12.57 -35.84
C LEU A 180 3.61 -12.91 -36.86
N VAL A 181 2.41 -12.34 -36.73
CA VAL A 181 1.32 -12.55 -37.70
C VAL A 181 1.68 -11.97 -39.07
N LYS A 182 2.40 -10.84 -39.11
CA LYS A 182 2.81 -10.19 -40.35
C LYS A 182 3.89 -10.97 -41.10
N GLU A 183 4.72 -11.71 -40.38
CA GLU A 183 5.73 -12.59 -40.98
C GLU A 183 5.10 -13.90 -41.48
N SER A 184 4.98 -14.05 -42.79
CA SER A 184 4.27 -15.17 -43.45
C SER A 184 4.86 -16.57 -43.21
N LYS A 185 6.04 -16.68 -42.58
CA LYS A 185 6.78 -17.94 -42.37
C LYS A 185 6.86 -18.39 -40.91
N VAL A 186 6.19 -17.71 -39.97
CA VAL A 186 6.27 -18.05 -38.54
C VAL A 186 5.54 -19.35 -38.23
N ASP A 187 6.14 -20.18 -37.37
CA ASP A 187 5.54 -21.40 -36.85
C ASP A 187 4.22 -21.10 -36.09
N LYS A 188 3.13 -21.75 -36.50
CA LYS A 188 1.81 -21.64 -35.85
C LYS A 188 1.88 -21.96 -34.35
N LYS A 189 2.80 -22.82 -33.91
CA LYS A 189 2.99 -23.14 -32.48
C LYS A 189 3.48 -21.94 -31.68
N ILE A 190 4.38 -21.14 -32.25
CA ILE A 190 4.90 -19.92 -31.60
C ILE A 190 3.78 -18.88 -31.47
N LEU A 191 2.98 -18.73 -32.52
CA LEU A 191 1.84 -17.82 -32.53
C LEU A 191 0.77 -18.22 -31.51
N LEU A 192 0.50 -19.53 -31.38
CA LEU A 192 -0.39 -20.08 -30.34
C LEU A 192 0.16 -19.79 -28.94
N LEU A 193 1.47 -19.95 -28.72
CA LEU A 193 2.11 -19.73 -27.43
C LEU A 193 2.00 -18.27 -26.96
N VAL A 194 2.32 -17.30 -27.84
CA VAL A 194 2.15 -15.87 -27.52
C VAL A 194 0.68 -15.53 -27.28
N ARG A 195 -0.23 -16.12 -28.06
CA ARG A 195 -1.68 -15.95 -27.86
C ARG A 195 -2.14 -16.50 -26.50
N THR A 196 -1.58 -17.61 -26.04
CA THR A 196 -1.87 -18.17 -24.72
C THR A 196 -1.38 -17.24 -23.62
N MET A 197 -0.16 -16.69 -23.73
CA MET A 197 0.36 -15.70 -22.77
C MET A 197 -0.57 -14.48 -22.66
N LEU A 198 -1.04 -13.96 -23.80
CA LEU A 198 -1.97 -12.83 -23.84
C LEU A 198 -3.34 -13.12 -23.21
N ARG A 199 -3.75 -14.39 -23.12
CA ARG A 199 -5.00 -14.79 -22.46
C ARG A 199 -4.87 -14.96 -20.95
N ILE A 200 -3.64 -15.09 -20.44
CA ILE A 200 -3.42 -15.27 -19.00
C ILE A 200 -3.48 -13.89 -18.34
N GLU A 201 -4.47 -13.70 -17.48
CA GLU A 201 -4.61 -12.49 -16.68
C GLU A 201 -3.79 -12.63 -15.39
N PHE A 202 -2.84 -11.72 -15.18
CA PHE A 202 -2.10 -11.65 -13.92
C PHE A 202 -3.01 -11.24 -12.76
N PRO A 203 -2.77 -11.76 -11.55
CA PRO A 203 -3.52 -11.34 -10.37
C PRO A 203 -3.31 -9.84 -10.14
N GLU A 204 -4.38 -9.13 -9.81
CA GLU A 204 -4.30 -7.74 -9.39
C GLU A 204 -3.69 -7.66 -7.99
N MET A 205 -2.80 -6.69 -7.77
CA MET A 205 -2.26 -6.44 -6.43
C MET A 205 -3.32 -5.77 -5.56
N THR A 206 -3.77 -6.44 -4.49
CA THR A 206 -4.86 -5.95 -3.63
C THR A 206 -4.48 -5.92 -2.15
N ALA A 207 -5.31 -5.25 -1.36
CA ALA A 207 -5.35 -5.36 0.08
C ALA A 207 -6.53 -6.25 0.47
N GLY A 208 -6.24 -7.52 0.76
CA GLY A 208 -7.19 -8.51 1.26
C GLY A 208 -8.31 -8.87 0.29
N ASN A 209 -8.07 -8.79 -1.02
CA ASN A 209 -9.09 -8.93 -2.09
C ASN A 209 -10.24 -7.91 -2.03
N ILE A 210 -10.17 -6.90 -1.14
CA ILE A 210 -11.23 -5.90 -0.97
C ILE A 210 -10.92 -4.65 -1.80
N THR A 211 -9.67 -4.21 -1.77
CA THR A 211 -9.27 -2.95 -2.41
C THR A 211 -8.00 -3.11 -3.23
N GLY A 212 -8.06 -2.82 -4.52
CA GLY A 212 -6.88 -2.80 -5.39
C GLY A 212 -5.88 -1.70 -5.00
N LEU A 213 -4.59 -2.04 -4.90
CA LEU A 213 -3.49 -1.14 -4.55
C LEU A 213 -3.10 -0.25 -5.75
N ARG A 214 -4.05 0.59 -6.18
CA ARG A 214 -3.89 1.51 -7.31
C ARG A 214 -3.68 2.94 -6.79
N ARG A 215 -3.01 3.79 -7.58
CA ARG A 215 -2.80 5.21 -7.23
C ARG A 215 -4.09 5.97 -6.90
N LYS A 216 -5.23 5.59 -7.49
CA LYS A 216 -6.56 6.16 -7.18
C LYS A 216 -6.96 5.99 -5.70
N LEU A 217 -6.44 4.97 -5.03
CA LEU A 217 -6.70 4.72 -3.61
C LEU A 217 -6.14 5.84 -2.74
N ILE A 218 -5.01 6.46 -3.12
CA ILE A 218 -4.41 7.58 -2.38
C ILE A 218 -5.41 8.75 -2.30
N LEU A 219 -6.02 9.10 -3.43
CA LEU A 219 -7.04 10.15 -3.49
C LEU A 219 -8.29 9.78 -2.68
N SER A 220 -8.67 8.50 -2.70
CA SER A 220 -9.81 8.01 -1.91
C SER A 220 -9.55 8.13 -0.40
N VAL A 221 -8.37 7.76 0.07
CA VAL A 221 -7.98 7.87 1.48
C VAL A 221 -7.88 9.33 1.91
N ALA A 222 -7.27 10.18 1.10
CA ALA A 222 -7.20 11.63 1.35
C ALA A 222 -8.60 12.28 1.40
N GLY A 223 -9.47 11.92 0.45
CA GLY A 223 -10.85 12.38 0.41
C GLY A 223 -11.63 11.95 1.65
N ALA A 224 -11.50 10.68 2.05
CA ALA A 224 -12.16 10.16 3.25
C ALA A 224 -11.66 10.84 4.53
N LEU A 225 -10.35 11.15 4.64
CA LEU A 225 -9.80 11.93 5.74
C LEU A 225 -10.40 13.34 5.80
N PHE A 226 -10.49 14.02 4.65
CA PHE A 226 -11.06 15.36 4.57
C PHE A 226 -12.56 15.37 4.92
N THR A 227 -13.34 14.42 4.39
CA THR A 227 -14.77 14.29 4.70
C THR A 227 -15.00 14.04 6.19
N TYR A 228 -14.25 13.11 6.78
CA TYR A 228 -14.34 12.83 8.22
C TYR A 228 -13.95 14.05 9.06
N GLY A 229 -12.95 14.79 8.60
CA GLY A 229 -12.54 16.01 9.27
C GLY A 229 -13.56 17.12 9.25
N LEU A 230 -14.17 17.37 8.09
CA LEU A 230 -15.28 18.32 8.00
C LEU A 230 -16.45 17.92 8.89
N LEU A 231 -16.76 16.62 8.95
CA LEU A 231 -17.81 16.09 9.82
C LEU A 231 -17.51 16.37 11.30
N LEU A 232 -16.28 16.11 11.75
CA LEU A 232 -15.88 16.45 13.12
C LEU A 232 -15.99 17.93 13.42
N VAL A 233 -15.51 18.80 12.52
CA VAL A 233 -15.62 20.26 12.70
C VAL A 233 -17.08 20.69 12.81
N SER A 234 -17.97 20.12 11.99
CA SER A 234 -19.40 20.43 11.99
C SER A 234 -20.18 19.94 13.22
N VAL A 235 -19.69 18.90 13.90
CA VAL A 235 -20.30 18.39 15.14
C VAL A 235 -19.81 19.20 16.35
N ILE A 236 -18.62 19.78 16.26
CA ILE A 236 -17.99 20.55 17.35
C ILE A 236 -18.44 22.01 17.35
N HIS A 237 -18.75 22.60 16.18
CA HIS A 237 -19.28 23.98 16.04
C HIS A 237 -20.80 23.98 15.92
#